data_AF-A0A7C4IR28-F1
#
_entry.id   AF-A0A7C4IR28-F1
#
_cell.length_a   1.000
_cell.length_b   1.000
_cell.length_c   1.000
_cell.angle_alpha   90.00
_cell.angle_beta   90.00
_cell.angle_gamma   90.00
#
_symmetry.space_group_name_H-M   'P 1'
#
loop_
_entity.id
_entity.type
_entity.pdbx_description
1 polymer ?
#
loop_
_entity_poly.entity_id
_entity_poly.type
_entity_poly.pdbx_seq_one_letter_code
_entity_poly.pdbx_strand_id
1 'polypeptide(L)'
;GDQSWTCFLSADNFKGPIAYYIPETWSKIGKLFNYPFLYGRGLDARPGIMGGGAMEINTVPCFEATDAQGRVYSRIPKLQFPVDAQGRAYLVQDVAYYSKAALYDAVKSWRDGGPACSGRFNENGCFKPKLNTRTTRYSQAGKRIAGVERFFDTRIFEGNVWGLQWFTNDRSETGVFPRYFKDEGEERVVAAEAEVPAETNLLVQNFKLAKQGAPYTSPTVGAWANPGPKLGPFNVKLADGSVVTYSWYRFIDQPSFQQYRWSEEKKAKLQAFVEKLHASWSIDRDYMPPPTRGRLVALDPALLVTPPKGLEVGYVPIVTGQAAQ
;
A
#
# COMPACT_ATOMS: atom_id res chain seq x y z
N GLY A 1 -3.21 22.39 -7.70
CA GLY A 1 -3.81 22.91 -6.46
C GLY A 1 -2.83 22.78 -5.31
N ASP A 2 -3.16 23.38 -4.18
CA ASP A 2 -2.33 23.38 -2.96
C ASP A 2 -2.59 22.17 -2.03
N GLN A 3 -3.45 21.27 -2.46
CA GLN A 3 -3.78 20.02 -1.79
C GLN A 3 -3.44 18.88 -2.76
N SER A 4 -2.18 18.50 -2.78
CA SER A 4 -1.65 17.41 -3.60
C SER A 4 -1.03 16.34 -2.71
N TRP A 5 -1.18 15.09 -3.11
CA TRP A 5 -0.70 13.95 -2.34
C TRP A 5 0.57 13.41 -2.98
N THR A 6 1.60 13.25 -2.16
CA THR A 6 2.87 12.62 -2.54
C THR A 6 3.11 11.46 -1.59
N CYS A 7 3.47 10.30 -2.14
CA CYS A 7 3.92 9.16 -1.34
C CYS A 7 5.43 9.21 -1.22
N PHE A 8 5.94 9.19 0.01
CA PHE A 8 7.36 8.99 0.30
C PHE A 8 7.57 7.56 0.77
N LEU A 9 8.66 6.96 0.31
CA LEU A 9 9.10 5.65 0.75
C LEU A 9 10.47 5.78 1.44
N SER A 10 10.66 5.00 2.51
CA SER A 10 11.97 4.81 3.14
C SER A 10 12.20 3.32 3.27
N ALA A 11 13.03 2.81 2.38
CA ALA A 11 13.52 1.44 2.30
C ALA A 11 15.05 1.47 2.45
N ASP A 12 15.65 0.32 2.70
CA ASP A 12 17.10 0.22 2.90
C ASP A 12 17.91 0.70 1.68
N ASN A 13 17.40 0.44 0.48
CA ASN A 13 18.03 0.78 -0.80
C ASN A 13 17.31 1.91 -1.58
N PHE A 14 16.30 2.57 -0.99
CA PHE A 14 15.61 3.70 -1.63
C PHE A 14 14.95 4.60 -0.59
N LYS A 15 15.17 5.92 -0.69
CA LYS A 15 14.49 6.92 0.14
C LYS A 15 14.04 8.10 -0.72
N GLY A 16 12.77 8.49 -0.63
CA GLY A 16 12.28 9.66 -1.35
C GLY A 16 10.85 9.52 -1.88
N PRO A 17 10.39 10.48 -2.71
CA PRO A 17 9.05 10.45 -3.29
C PRO A 17 8.93 9.38 -4.39
N ILE A 18 7.84 8.60 -4.38
CA ILE A 18 7.57 7.54 -5.37
C ILE A 18 6.31 7.77 -6.20
N ALA A 19 5.38 8.61 -5.72
CA ALA A 19 4.12 8.87 -6.42
C ALA A 19 3.61 10.27 -6.13
N TYR A 20 2.94 10.87 -7.10
CA TYR A 20 2.24 12.15 -6.99
C TYR A 20 0.86 12.05 -7.63
N TYR A 21 -0.16 12.53 -6.93
CA TYR A 21 -1.50 12.64 -7.47
C TYR A 21 -1.75 14.04 -8.04
N ILE A 22 -2.10 14.10 -9.32
CA ILE A 22 -2.54 15.33 -9.98
C ILE A 22 -3.87 15.74 -9.34
N PRO A 23 -3.98 16.91 -8.67
CA PRO A 23 -5.18 17.29 -7.91
C PRO A 23 -6.46 17.26 -8.74
N GLU A 24 -6.38 17.63 -10.01
CA GLU A 24 -7.49 17.59 -10.96
C GLU A 24 -8.10 16.18 -11.15
N THR A 25 -7.40 15.11 -10.76
CA THR A 25 -7.95 13.74 -10.71
C THR A 25 -9.16 13.65 -9.78
N TRP A 26 -9.12 14.32 -8.62
CA TRP A 26 -10.20 14.30 -7.65
C TRP A 26 -11.43 15.07 -8.13
N SER A 27 -11.24 16.28 -8.67
CA SER A 27 -12.35 17.07 -9.22
C SER A 27 -12.96 16.42 -10.46
N LYS A 28 -12.17 15.66 -11.25
CA LYS A 28 -12.64 14.93 -12.43
C LYS A 28 -13.72 13.90 -12.08
N ILE A 29 -13.68 13.29 -10.90
CA ILE A 29 -14.65 12.26 -10.46
C ILE A 29 -16.09 12.80 -10.52
N GLY A 30 -16.34 13.99 -9.98
CA GLY A 30 -17.69 14.59 -9.99
C GLY A 30 -18.25 14.81 -11.40
N LYS A 31 -17.37 15.15 -12.36
CA LYS A 31 -17.73 15.30 -13.77
C LYS A 31 -17.98 13.96 -14.45
N LEU A 32 -17.13 12.96 -14.23
CA LEU A 32 -17.26 11.63 -14.84
C LEU A 32 -18.56 10.93 -14.43
N PHE A 33 -18.90 10.98 -13.15
CA PHE A 33 -20.13 10.36 -12.64
C PHE A 33 -21.37 11.24 -12.77
N ASN A 34 -21.23 12.45 -13.34
CA ASN A 34 -22.30 13.45 -13.42
C ASN A 34 -23.07 13.61 -12.10
N TYR A 35 -22.34 13.67 -10.98
CA TYR A 35 -22.94 13.67 -9.65
C TYR A 35 -22.55 14.93 -8.87
N PRO A 36 -23.42 15.96 -8.83
CA PRO A 36 -23.11 17.26 -8.22
C PRO A 36 -22.62 17.20 -6.77
N PHE A 37 -23.08 16.19 -6.02
CA PHE A 37 -22.70 15.99 -4.62
C PHE A 37 -21.19 15.86 -4.42
N LEU A 38 -20.46 15.33 -5.40
CA LEU A 38 -19.03 15.03 -5.29
C LEU A 38 -18.13 16.27 -5.47
N TYR A 39 -18.61 17.36 -6.05
CA TYR A 39 -17.78 18.55 -6.28
C TYR A 39 -17.33 19.18 -4.96
N GLY A 40 -16.04 19.55 -4.89
CA GLY A 40 -15.45 20.15 -3.69
C GLY A 40 -15.36 19.22 -2.48
N ARG A 41 -15.54 17.91 -2.67
CA ARG A 41 -15.41 16.87 -1.62
C ARG A 41 -14.19 15.97 -1.79
N GLY A 42 -13.45 16.15 -2.88
CA GLY A 42 -12.20 15.45 -3.14
C GLY A 42 -11.04 15.96 -2.27
N LEU A 43 -9.95 15.20 -2.29
CA LEU A 43 -8.74 15.53 -1.53
C LEU A 43 -7.94 16.71 -2.12
N ASP A 44 -8.37 17.23 -3.27
CA ASP A 44 -7.91 18.49 -3.86
C ASP A 44 -8.55 19.73 -3.21
N ALA A 45 -9.66 19.55 -2.50
CA ALA A 45 -10.45 20.63 -1.91
C ALA A 45 -10.58 20.55 -0.38
N ARG A 46 -10.52 19.34 0.20
CA ARG A 46 -10.69 19.12 1.65
C ARG A 46 -9.49 18.41 2.26
N PRO A 47 -9.14 18.71 3.52
CA PRO A 47 -8.15 17.92 4.24
C PRO A 47 -8.65 16.48 4.43
N GLY A 48 -7.73 15.53 4.40
CA GLY A 48 -8.02 14.17 4.82
C GLY A 48 -8.31 14.14 6.32
N ILE A 49 -9.45 13.57 6.73
CA ILE A 49 -9.74 13.27 8.13
C ILE A 49 -9.26 11.85 8.36
N MET A 50 -8.13 11.70 9.05
CA MET A 50 -7.57 10.38 9.32
C MET A 50 -8.17 9.78 10.59
N GLY A 51 -8.68 8.55 10.46
CA GLY A 51 -9.16 7.75 11.57
C GLY A 51 -8.08 6.82 12.13
N GLY A 52 -8.49 5.79 12.86
CA GLY A 52 -7.59 4.71 13.26
C GLY A 52 -7.21 3.81 12.07
N GLY A 53 -6.09 3.11 12.19
CA GLY A 53 -5.74 2.02 11.28
C GLY A 53 -6.69 0.84 11.44
N ALA A 54 -6.74 -0.03 10.43
CA ALA A 54 -7.45 -1.29 10.47
C ALA A 54 -6.52 -2.42 10.03
N MET A 55 -6.63 -3.57 10.69
CA MET A 55 -6.14 -4.83 10.15
C MET A 55 -7.31 -5.50 9.44
N GLU A 56 -7.18 -5.72 8.14
CA GLU A 56 -8.23 -6.28 7.30
C GLU A 56 -7.82 -7.67 6.81
N ILE A 57 -8.65 -8.67 7.13
CA ILE A 57 -8.62 -9.99 6.51
C ILE A 57 -9.89 -10.06 5.67
N ASN A 58 -9.76 -9.83 4.36
CA ASN A 58 -10.90 -9.73 3.45
C ASN A 58 -10.70 -10.64 2.22
N THR A 59 -11.80 -11.11 1.64
CA THR A 59 -11.84 -11.94 0.43
C THR A 59 -10.99 -13.21 0.56
N VAL A 60 -11.09 -13.89 1.69
CA VAL A 60 -10.39 -15.17 1.93
C VAL A 60 -11.20 -16.31 1.30
N PRO A 61 -10.60 -17.14 0.41
CA PRO A 61 -11.26 -18.34 -0.09
C PRO A 61 -11.69 -19.25 1.06
N CYS A 62 -12.84 -19.90 0.90
CA CYS A 62 -13.41 -20.74 1.93
C CYS A 62 -13.98 -22.01 1.31
N PHE A 63 -13.78 -23.14 1.98
CA PHE A 63 -14.56 -24.36 1.75
C PHE A 63 -15.59 -24.53 2.87
N GLU A 64 -16.78 -24.99 2.52
CA GLU A 64 -17.84 -25.32 3.47
C GLU A 64 -18.36 -26.73 3.18
N ALA A 65 -18.66 -27.48 4.23
CA ALA A 65 -19.20 -28.82 4.14
C ALA A 65 -20.07 -29.14 5.35
N THR A 66 -21.08 -29.97 5.16
CA THR A 66 -22.00 -30.39 6.22
C THR A 66 -21.69 -31.83 6.64
N ASP A 67 -21.63 -32.09 7.94
CA ASP A 67 -21.45 -33.43 8.49
C ASP A 67 -22.75 -34.26 8.44
N ALA A 68 -22.67 -35.54 8.84
CA ALA A 68 -23.83 -36.44 8.85
C ALA A 68 -24.92 -36.02 9.86
N GLN A 69 -24.61 -35.14 10.82
CA GLN A 69 -25.56 -34.60 11.79
C GLN A 69 -26.14 -33.24 11.36
N GLY A 70 -25.85 -32.77 10.15
CA GLY A 70 -26.36 -31.51 9.63
C GLY A 70 -25.58 -30.27 10.11
N ARG A 71 -24.44 -30.45 10.78
CA ARG A 71 -23.60 -29.32 11.23
C ARG A 71 -22.69 -28.86 10.10
N VAL A 72 -22.68 -27.56 9.85
CA VAL A 72 -21.83 -26.94 8.83
C VAL A 72 -20.45 -26.64 9.43
N TYR A 73 -19.41 -27.09 8.74
CA TYR A 73 -18.02 -26.75 8.99
C TYR A 73 -17.48 -25.92 7.84
N SER A 74 -16.50 -25.07 8.14
CA SER A 74 -15.78 -24.31 7.14
C SER A 74 -14.28 -24.33 7.38
N ARG A 75 -13.52 -24.19 6.29
CA ARG A 75 -12.06 -24.09 6.31
C ARG A 75 -11.60 -22.91 5.46
N ILE A 76 -10.62 -22.17 5.97
CA ILE A 76 -9.87 -21.14 5.22
C ILE A 76 -8.39 -21.55 5.04
N PRO A 77 -7.64 -20.93 4.11
CA PRO A 77 -6.19 -21.13 3.99
C PRO A 77 -5.45 -20.79 5.29
N LYS A 78 -4.26 -21.36 5.48
CA LYS A 78 -3.38 -20.99 6.61
C LYS A 78 -2.98 -19.52 6.45
N LEU A 79 -3.34 -18.69 7.43
CA LEU A 79 -2.84 -17.32 7.56
C LEU A 79 -1.83 -17.29 8.72
N GLN A 80 -0.61 -16.84 8.43
CA GLN A 80 0.50 -16.86 9.39
C GLN A 80 1.06 -15.45 9.59
N PHE A 81 1.40 -15.15 10.84
CA PHE A 81 1.91 -13.86 11.28
C PHE A 81 3.34 -14.01 11.81
N PRO A 82 4.19 -12.98 11.63
CA PRO A 82 5.55 -12.98 12.18
C PRO A 82 5.48 -12.75 13.69
N VAL A 83 5.58 -13.83 14.46
CA VAL A 83 5.59 -13.81 15.92
C VAL A 83 6.99 -14.04 16.45
N ASP A 84 7.38 -13.29 17.48
CA ASP A 84 8.61 -13.55 18.21
C ASP A 84 8.43 -14.67 19.26
N ALA A 85 9.52 -15.00 19.97
CA ALA A 85 9.50 -16.04 21.00
C ALA A 85 8.58 -15.73 22.20
N GLN A 86 8.06 -14.51 22.33
CA GLN A 86 7.09 -14.10 23.34
C GLN A 86 5.67 -14.00 22.77
N GLY A 87 5.45 -14.47 21.54
CA GLY A 87 4.16 -14.42 20.86
C GLY A 87 3.77 -13.03 20.38
N ARG A 88 4.71 -12.08 20.27
CA ARG A 88 4.39 -10.71 19.83
C ARG A 88 4.57 -10.58 18.33
N ALA A 89 3.56 -10.02 17.66
CA ALA A 89 3.67 -9.56 16.29
C ALA A 89 3.59 -8.02 16.28
N TYR A 90 4.70 -7.35 15.97
CA TYR A 90 4.73 -5.89 15.83
C TYR A 90 4.29 -5.51 14.41
N LEU A 91 3.25 -4.68 14.29
CA LEU A 91 2.61 -4.40 13.00
C LEU A 91 2.69 -2.92 12.61
N VAL A 92 2.50 -2.01 13.56
CA VAL A 92 2.49 -0.56 13.30
C VAL A 92 3.28 0.17 14.38
N GLN A 93 4.29 0.93 13.96
CA GLN A 93 5.16 1.73 14.84
C GLN A 93 5.41 3.10 14.24
N ASP A 94 5.98 4.02 15.03
CA ASP A 94 6.41 5.34 14.58
C ASP A 94 5.33 6.17 13.87
N VAL A 95 4.06 5.97 14.26
CA VAL A 95 2.93 6.71 13.66
C VAL A 95 3.11 8.20 13.88
N ALA A 96 3.11 8.94 12.78
CA ALA A 96 3.30 10.38 12.74
C ALA A 96 2.33 11.01 11.75
N TYR A 97 1.70 12.11 12.17
CA TYR A 97 0.91 12.98 11.31
C TYR A 97 1.70 14.25 11.03
N TYR A 98 1.71 14.67 9.78
CA TYR A 98 2.47 15.83 9.33
C TYR A 98 1.54 16.95 8.89
N SER A 99 1.73 18.13 9.47
CA SER A 99 1.11 19.36 8.99
C SER A 99 1.87 19.91 7.78
N LYS A 100 1.35 20.98 7.16
CA LYS A 100 2.02 21.65 6.04
C LYS A 100 3.43 22.16 6.40
N ALA A 101 3.63 22.57 7.65
CA ALA A 101 4.91 23.03 8.17
C ALA A 101 6.00 21.95 8.18
N ALA A 102 5.62 20.66 8.10
CA ALA A 102 6.56 19.57 8.06
C ALA A 102 7.37 19.54 6.76
N LEU A 103 6.76 19.90 5.62
CA LEU A 103 7.45 19.84 4.32
C LEU A 103 6.80 20.74 3.25
N TYR A 104 5.47 20.72 3.17
CA TYR A 104 4.73 21.37 2.09
C TYR A 104 5.05 22.87 1.97
N ASP A 105 5.11 23.62 3.08
CA ASP A 105 5.34 25.06 3.03
C ASP A 105 6.73 25.40 2.48
N ALA A 106 7.75 24.60 2.83
CA ALA A 106 9.10 24.75 2.31
C ALA A 106 9.19 24.38 0.81
N VAL A 107 8.51 23.31 0.40
CA VAL A 107 8.40 22.90 -1.01
C VAL A 107 7.71 23.99 -1.83
N LYS A 108 6.62 24.57 -1.31
CA LYS A 108 5.89 25.64 -1.99
C LYS A 108 6.73 26.92 -2.08
N SER A 109 7.39 27.32 -0.99
CA SER A 109 8.31 28.46 -1.01
C SER A 109 9.38 28.29 -2.07
N TRP A 110 10.02 27.11 -2.15
CA TRP A 110 11.03 26.83 -3.16
C TRP A 110 10.49 26.89 -4.59
N ARG A 111 9.31 26.29 -4.82
CA ARG A 111 8.63 26.34 -6.12
C ARG A 111 8.35 27.78 -6.57
N ASP A 112 7.99 28.64 -5.62
CA ASP A 112 7.61 30.03 -5.86
C ASP A 112 8.83 30.98 -5.86
N GLY A 113 10.06 30.44 -5.89
CA GLY A 113 11.31 31.19 -6.06
C GLY A 113 12.14 31.38 -4.79
N GLY A 114 11.70 30.84 -3.66
CA GLY A 114 12.41 30.83 -2.39
C GLY A 114 13.61 29.86 -2.34
N PRO A 115 14.22 29.70 -1.15
CA PRO A 115 15.40 28.85 -0.98
C PRO A 115 15.11 27.38 -1.27
N ALA A 116 16.16 26.62 -1.61
CA ALA A 116 16.04 25.19 -1.87
C ALA A 116 15.51 24.41 -0.66
N CYS A 117 14.50 23.58 -0.88
CA CYS A 117 13.98 22.69 0.15
C CYS A 117 14.84 21.42 0.19
N SER A 118 15.29 21.02 1.39
CA SER A 118 16.09 19.80 1.57
C SER A 118 15.28 18.51 1.36
N GLY A 119 13.96 18.58 1.45
CA GLY A 119 13.07 17.42 1.47
C GLY A 119 12.91 16.76 2.84
N ARG A 120 13.76 17.12 3.83
CA ARG A 120 13.67 16.54 5.18
C ARG A 120 12.41 17.02 5.87
N PHE A 121 11.65 16.08 6.43
CA PHE A 121 10.46 16.40 7.22
C PHE A 121 10.88 17.12 8.51
N ASN A 122 10.29 18.28 8.74
CA ASN A 122 10.48 19.08 9.94
C ASN A 122 9.65 18.50 11.09
N GLU A 123 10.34 18.11 12.16
CA GLU A 123 9.74 17.52 13.36
C GLU A 123 8.80 18.48 14.09
N ASN A 124 9.00 19.80 13.97
CA ASN A 124 8.08 20.80 14.53
C ASN A 124 6.69 20.77 13.86
N GLY A 125 6.61 20.25 12.62
CA GLY A 125 5.36 20.04 11.91
C GLY A 125 4.73 18.67 12.16
N CYS A 126 5.31 17.84 13.03
CA CYS A 126 4.91 16.47 13.29
C CYS A 126 4.10 16.34 14.60
N PHE A 127 3.01 15.57 14.54
CA PHE A 127 2.24 15.13 15.70
C PHE A 127 2.29 13.60 15.81
N LYS A 128 2.77 13.09 16.94
CA LYS A 128 2.81 11.65 17.24
C LYS A 128 1.65 11.30 18.19
N PRO A 129 0.62 10.59 17.74
CA PRO A 129 -0.51 10.23 18.58
C PRO A 129 -0.11 9.16 19.62
N LYS A 130 -0.76 9.18 20.78
CA LYS A 130 -0.79 8.00 21.64
C LYS A 130 -1.74 6.97 21.02
N LEU A 131 -1.24 5.79 20.69
CA LEU A 131 -2.04 4.72 20.12
C LEU A 131 -2.95 4.11 21.19
N ASN A 132 -4.10 3.64 20.72
CA ASN A 132 -5.02 2.82 21.50
C ASN A 132 -5.42 1.60 20.66
N THR A 133 -6.14 0.68 21.27
CA THR A 133 -6.61 -0.49 20.53
C THR A 133 -7.88 -1.08 21.14
N ARG A 134 -8.48 -2.00 20.40
CA ARG A 134 -9.69 -2.75 20.75
C ARG A 134 -9.58 -4.13 20.14
N THR A 135 -10.13 -5.12 20.85
CA THR A 135 -10.21 -6.49 20.36
C THR A 135 -10.88 -6.55 18.98
N THR A 136 -10.22 -7.24 18.05
CA THR A 136 -10.70 -7.40 16.67
C THR A 136 -11.94 -8.28 16.61
N ARG A 137 -12.79 -8.05 15.60
CA ARG A 137 -13.98 -8.87 15.32
C ARG A 137 -13.92 -9.35 13.89
N TYR A 138 -14.27 -10.62 13.69
CA TYR A 138 -14.31 -11.25 12.38
C TYR A 138 -15.69 -11.82 12.12
N SER A 139 -16.07 -11.85 10.85
CA SER A 139 -17.26 -12.53 10.37
C SER A 139 -16.94 -13.33 9.13
N GLN A 140 -17.74 -14.37 8.89
CA GLN A 140 -17.67 -15.20 7.71
C GLN A 140 -19.09 -15.42 7.21
N ALA A 141 -19.34 -15.09 5.94
CA ALA A 141 -20.67 -15.15 5.33
C ALA A 141 -21.78 -14.49 6.19
N GLY A 142 -21.47 -13.36 6.84
CA GLY A 142 -22.40 -12.62 7.70
C GLY A 142 -22.52 -13.12 9.14
N LYS A 143 -21.99 -14.31 9.48
CA LYS A 143 -21.97 -14.82 10.86
C LYS A 143 -20.73 -14.34 11.61
N ARG A 144 -20.90 -13.90 12.86
CA ARG A 144 -19.77 -13.55 13.73
C ARG A 144 -18.94 -14.81 14.03
N ILE A 145 -17.61 -14.67 13.99
CA ILE A 145 -16.70 -15.72 14.45
C ILE A 145 -16.37 -15.50 15.93
N ALA A 146 -16.61 -16.50 16.76
CA ALA A 146 -16.26 -16.52 18.18
C ALA A 146 -15.06 -17.46 18.45
N GLY A 147 -14.28 -17.15 19.48
CA GLY A 147 -13.13 -17.95 19.90
C GLY A 147 -11.80 -17.53 19.28
N VAL A 148 -11.77 -16.54 18.39
CA VAL A 148 -10.50 -16.00 17.82
C VAL A 148 -9.68 -15.28 18.89
N GLU A 149 -10.34 -14.64 19.84
CA GLU A 149 -9.75 -13.97 21.00
C GLU A 149 -8.93 -14.91 21.91
N ARG A 150 -9.10 -16.24 21.78
CA ARG A 150 -8.27 -17.24 22.47
C ARG A 150 -6.88 -17.42 21.83
N PHE A 151 -6.70 -16.96 20.60
CA PHE A 151 -5.46 -17.12 19.84
C PHE A 151 -4.58 -15.88 19.94
N PHE A 152 -5.19 -14.70 19.93
CA PHE A 152 -4.50 -13.44 20.12
C PHE A 152 -5.47 -12.33 20.51
N ASP A 153 -4.92 -11.24 21.04
CA ASP A 153 -5.60 -9.94 21.11
C ASP A 153 -4.66 -8.83 20.62
N THR A 154 -5.24 -7.68 20.28
CA THR A 154 -4.50 -6.46 19.97
C THR A 154 -3.83 -5.89 21.22
N ARG A 155 -2.64 -5.31 21.05
CA ARG A 155 -1.90 -4.68 22.15
C ARG A 155 -1.13 -3.45 21.67
N ILE A 156 -1.03 -2.45 22.56
CA ILE A 156 -0.02 -1.41 22.47
C ILE A 156 1.17 -1.86 23.31
N PHE A 157 2.27 -2.20 22.64
CA PHE A 157 3.53 -2.56 23.26
C PHE A 157 4.32 -1.31 23.67
N GLU A 158 5.39 -1.54 24.44
CA GLU A 158 6.35 -0.50 24.81
C GLU A 158 6.86 0.26 23.57
N GLY A 159 7.00 1.58 23.70
CA GLY A 159 7.38 2.46 22.59
C GLY A 159 6.21 2.85 21.68
N ASN A 160 4.95 2.69 22.13
CA ASN A 160 3.75 3.07 21.37
C ASN A 160 3.64 2.29 20.04
N VAL A 161 3.91 0.98 20.10
CA VAL A 161 3.87 0.07 18.95
C VAL A 161 2.58 -0.74 19.00
N TRP A 162 1.74 -0.62 17.98
CA TRP A 162 0.52 -1.43 17.85
C TRP A 162 0.84 -2.79 17.20
N GLY A 163 0.24 -3.84 17.72
CA GLY A 163 0.38 -5.18 17.16
C GLY A 163 -0.53 -6.21 17.81
N LEU A 164 -0.18 -7.48 17.67
CA LEU A 164 -0.93 -8.63 18.20
C LEU A 164 -0.10 -9.35 19.26
N GLN A 165 -0.71 -9.62 20.40
CA GLN A 165 -0.20 -10.57 21.39
C GLN A 165 -0.86 -11.92 21.15
N TRP A 166 -0.10 -12.87 20.66
CA TRP A 166 -0.51 -14.26 20.49
C TRP A 166 -0.34 -15.03 21.80
N PHE A 167 -1.26 -15.96 22.02
CA PHE A 167 -1.32 -16.80 23.21
C PHE A 167 -1.01 -18.25 22.86
N THR A 168 -0.36 -18.94 23.79
CA THR A 168 -0.26 -20.40 23.73
C THR A 168 -1.67 -20.98 23.92
N ASN A 169 -2.02 -21.93 23.07
CA ASN A 169 -3.32 -22.59 23.10
C ASN A 169 -3.18 -24.05 22.63
N ASP A 170 -4.23 -24.83 22.81
CA ASP A 170 -4.31 -26.25 22.48
C ASP A 170 -4.84 -26.54 21.05
N ARG A 171 -5.02 -25.49 20.23
CA ARG A 171 -5.75 -25.56 18.95
C ARG A 171 -4.91 -25.20 17.72
N SER A 172 -3.88 -24.37 17.85
CA SER A 172 -2.96 -24.05 16.76
C SER A 172 -1.58 -23.59 17.26
N GLU A 173 -0.60 -23.67 16.36
CA GLU A 173 0.70 -23.02 16.51
C GLU A 173 0.53 -21.50 16.75
N THR A 174 1.35 -20.94 17.65
CA THR A 174 1.41 -19.48 17.87
C THR A 174 1.73 -18.75 16.56
N GLY A 175 0.99 -17.67 16.28
CA GLY A 175 1.12 -16.92 15.03
C GLY A 175 0.30 -17.47 13.86
N VAL A 176 -0.47 -18.54 14.06
CA VAL A 176 -1.36 -19.11 13.02
C VAL A 176 -2.82 -18.80 13.36
N PHE A 177 -3.47 -18.05 12.47
CA PHE A 177 -4.89 -17.73 12.60
C PHE A 177 -5.75 -19.01 12.51
N PRO A 178 -6.86 -19.11 13.27
CA PRO A 178 -7.76 -20.26 13.21
C PRO A 178 -8.21 -20.60 11.79
N ARG A 179 -8.12 -21.87 11.40
CA ARG A 179 -8.42 -22.31 10.04
C ARG A 179 -9.77 -22.99 9.89
N TYR A 180 -10.24 -23.62 10.96
CA TYR A 180 -11.45 -24.44 10.98
C TYR A 180 -12.49 -23.81 11.88
N PHE A 181 -13.73 -23.87 11.42
CA PHE A 181 -14.85 -23.33 12.16
C PHE A 181 -16.07 -24.21 11.97
N LYS A 182 -16.98 -24.17 12.94
CA LYS A 182 -18.29 -24.83 12.85
C LYS A 182 -19.39 -23.85 13.21
N ASP A 183 -20.56 -24.04 12.62
CA ASP A 183 -21.74 -23.26 12.96
C ASP A 183 -22.30 -23.71 14.31
N GLU A 184 -22.57 -22.74 15.19
CA GLU A 184 -23.28 -22.93 16.46
C GLU A 184 -24.34 -21.83 16.58
N GLY A 185 -25.58 -22.18 16.20
CA GLY A 185 -26.68 -21.21 16.12
C GLY A 185 -26.45 -20.12 15.08
N GLU A 186 -26.54 -18.85 15.49
CA GLU A 186 -26.33 -17.68 14.64
C GLU A 186 -24.85 -17.29 14.49
N GLU A 187 -23.95 -17.97 15.22
CA GLU A 187 -22.53 -17.72 15.21
C GLU A 187 -21.75 -18.88 14.60
N ARG A 188 -20.47 -18.61 14.36
CA ARG A 188 -19.50 -19.60 13.96
C ARG A 188 -18.39 -19.62 15.01
N VAL A 189 -18.03 -20.80 15.49
CA VAL A 189 -17.00 -20.95 16.52
C VAL A 189 -15.76 -21.59 15.93
N VAL A 190 -14.59 -21.23 16.45
CA VAL A 190 -13.34 -21.92 16.10
C VAL A 190 -13.43 -23.39 16.51
N ALA A 191 -13.14 -24.28 15.56
CA ALA A 191 -13.00 -25.72 15.78
C ALA A 191 -11.51 -26.12 15.75
N ALA A 192 -11.12 -27.07 16.58
CA ALA A 192 -9.82 -27.74 16.45
C ALA A 192 -9.84 -28.66 15.22
N GLU A 193 -8.67 -28.91 14.64
CA GLU A 193 -8.55 -29.79 13.46
C GLU A 193 -9.10 -31.20 13.75
N ALA A 194 -8.87 -31.72 14.96
CA ALA A 194 -9.38 -33.02 15.41
C ALA A 194 -10.90 -33.08 15.59
N GLU A 195 -11.59 -31.93 15.65
CA GLU A 195 -13.06 -31.85 15.77
C GLU A 195 -13.75 -31.85 14.39
N VAL A 196 -12.99 -31.72 13.30
CA VAL A 196 -13.55 -31.65 11.94
C VAL A 196 -13.80 -33.08 11.43
N PRO A 197 -15.07 -33.45 11.15
CA PRO A 197 -15.38 -34.82 10.73
C PRO A 197 -14.75 -35.17 9.39
N ALA A 198 -14.19 -36.37 9.26
CA ALA A 198 -13.46 -36.80 8.08
C ALA A 198 -14.34 -36.81 6.82
N GLU A 199 -15.64 -37.12 6.97
CA GLU A 199 -16.64 -37.15 5.90
C GLU A 199 -16.85 -35.77 5.23
N THR A 200 -16.51 -34.67 5.92
CA THR A 200 -16.59 -33.32 5.34
C THR A 200 -15.54 -33.11 4.24
N ASN A 201 -14.51 -33.97 4.18
CA ASN A 201 -13.33 -33.83 3.34
C ASN A 201 -12.54 -32.53 3.53
N LEU A 202 -12.91 -31.67 4.48
CA LEU A 202 -12.27 -30.37 4.67
C LEU A 202 -10.81 -30.48 5.05
N LEU A 203 -10.38 -31.58 5.70
CA LEU A 203 -8.98 -31.83 6.08
C LEU A 203 -8.07 -32.04 4.86
N VAL A 204 -8.58 -32.66 3.80
CA VAL A 204 -7.80 -33.05 2.62
C VAL A 204 -7.97 -32.11 1.43
N GLN A 205 -8.93 -31.17 1.49
CA GLN A 205 -9.13 -30.18 0.44
C GLN A 205 -7.95 -29.19 0.34
N ASN A 206 -7.61 -28.83 -0.90
CA ASN A 206 -6.51 -27.92 -1.22
C ASN A 206 -7.04 -26.65 -1.89
N PHE A 207 -6.59 -25.50 -1.40
CA PHE A 207 -6.87 -24.22 -2.04
C PHE A 207 -6.04 -24.11 -3.32
N LYS A 208 -6.69 -23.68 -4.41
CA LYS A 208 -6.00 -23.46 -5.67
C LYS A 208 -5.03 -22.29 -5.51
N LEU A 209 -3.80 -22.46 -5.99
CA LEU A 209 -2.84 -21.37 -6.11
C LEU A 209 -3.32 -20.36 -7.15
N ALA A 210 -2.97 -19.10 -6.95
CA ALA A 210 -3.15 -18.08 -7.97
C ALA A 210 -2.39 -18.49 -9.24
N LYS A 211 -3.04 -18.31 -10.39
CA LYS A 211 -2.40 -18.50 -11.70
C LYS A 211 -1.79 -17.18 -12.14
N GLN A 212 -0.81 -17.25 -13.03
CA GLN A 212 -0.29 -16.07 -13.72
C GLN A 212 -1.46 -15.34 -14.42
N GLY A 213 -1.53 -14.02 -14.20
CA GLY A 213 -2.52 -13.17 -14.84
C GLY A 213 -2.18 -12.92 -16.31
N ALA A 214 -3.14 -12.35 -17.04
CA ALA A 214 -2.84 -11.82 -18.37
C ALA A 214 -1.78 -10.71 -18.29
N PRO A 215 -0.90 -10.57 -19.30
CA PRO A 215 0.05 -9.48 -19.34
C PRO A 215 -0.63 -8.12 -19.19
N TYR A 216 -0.02 -7.23 -18.41
CA TYR A 216 -0.32 -5.81 -18.46
C TYR A 216 0.32 -5.22 -19.72
N THR A 217 -0.44 -4.42 -20.47
CA THR A 217 0.06 -3.64 -21.61
C THR A 217 -0.61 -2.27 -21.62
N SER A 218 0.17 -1.22 -21.87
CA SER A 218 -0.37 0.12 -22.07
C SER A 218 -0.75 0.36 -23.55
N PRO A 219 -1.68 1.28 -23.83
CA PRO A 219 -1.97 1.70 -25.20
C PRO A 219 -0.73 2.18 -25.95
N THR A 220 -0.68 1.95 -27.26
CA THR A 220 0.42 2.39 -28.15
C THR A 220 0.10 3.67 -28.92
N VAL A 221 -1.03 4.31 -28.62
CA VAL A 221 -1.56 5.49 -29.31
C VAL A 221 -2.02 6.56 -28.33
N GLY A 222 -2.30 7.76 -28.86
CA GLY A 222 -2.85 8.88 -28.08
C GLY A 222 -1.88 9.31 -26.98
N ALA A 223 -2.39 9.36 -25.74
CA ALA A 223 -1.68 9.89 -24.58
C ALA A 223 -0.36 9.16 -24.25
N TRP A 224 -0.14 7.98 -24.81
CA TRP A 224 1.06 7.18 -24.60
C TRP A 224 2.11 7.38 -25.69
N ALA A 225 1.71 7.93 -26.84
CA ALA A 225 2.55 8.06 -28.03
C ALA A 225 2.82 9.51 -28.46
N ASN A 226 1.99 10.48 -28.05
CA ASN A 226 2.19 11.88 -28.44
C ASN A 226 1.71 12.93 -27.41
N PRO A 227 2.63 13.61 -26.70
CA PRO A 227 4.06 13.33 -26.65
C PRO A 227 4.35 11.90 -26.15
N GLY A 228 5.30 11.22 -26.78
CA GLY A 228 5.66 9.84 -26.47
C GLY A 228 6.83 9.72 -25.51
N PRO A 229 7.34 8.50 -25.28
CA PRO A 229 8.56 8.31 -24.53
C PRO A 229 9.74 9.00 -25.22
N LYS A 230 10.66 9.53 -24.42
CA LYS A 230 11.93 10.08 -24.92
C LYS A 230 12.90 8.96 -25.32
N LEU A 231 12.91 7.86 -24.58
CA LEU A 231 13.81 6.72 -24.80
C LEU A 231 13.20 5.42 -24.27
N GLY A 232 13.46 4.31 -24.97
CA GLY A 232 12.93 2.99 -24.66
C GLY A 232 12.26 2.33 -25.88
N PRO A 233 11.60 1.18 -25.69
CA PRO A 233 11.41 0.48 -24.42
C PRO A 233 12.68 -0.21 -23.91
N PHE A 234 12.71 -0.45 -22.60
CA PHE A 234 13.69 -1.26 -21.87
C PHE A 234 12.96 -2.41 -21.18
N ASN A 235 13.70 -3.47 -20.84
CA ASN A 235 13.17 -4.60 -20.07
C ASN A 235 14.00 -4.86 -18.81
N VAL A 236 13.34 -5.29 -17.75
CA VAL A 236 13.97 -5.80 -16.53
C VAL A 236 13.22 -7.02 -16.02
N LYS A 237 13.94 -8.01 -15.50
CA LYS A 237 13.36 -9.19 -14.85
C LYS A 237 13.31 -8.96 -13.35
N LEU A 238 12.13 -9.12 -12.75
CA LEU A 238 11.90 -9.00 -11.32
C LEU A 238 12.16 -10.34 -10.59
N ALA A 239 12.29 -10.27 -9.27
CA ALA A 239 12.52 -11.41 -8.39
C ALA A 239 11.36 -12.43 -8.41
N ASP A 240 10.14 -12.00 -8.75
CA ASP A 240 8.98 -12.87 -8.93
C ASP A 240 8.97 -13.62 -10.28
N GLY A 241 9.97 -13.37 -11.14
CA GLY A 241 10.11 -13.97 -12.45
C GLY A 241 9.38 -13.22 -13.57
N SER A 242 8.61 -12.17 -13.26
CA SER A 242 7.99 -11.34 -14.29
C SER A 242 9.01 -10.44 -15.00
N VAL A 243 8.72 -10.11 -16.26
CA VAL A 243 9.46 -9.13 -17.05
C VAL A 243 8.64 -7.86 -17.16
N VAL A 244 9.22 -6.75 -16.73
CA VAL A 244 8.65 -5.41 -16.84
C VAL A 244 9.27 -4.70 -18.03
N THR A 245 8.41 -4.18 -18.90
CA THR A 245 8.77 -3.28 -19.99
C THR A 245 8.48 -1.85 -19.58
N TYR A 246 9.45 -0.96 -19.72
CA TYR A 246 9.29 0.46 -19.36
C TYR A 246 9.99 1.39 -20.35
N SER A 247 9.60 2.65 -20.37
CA SER A 247 10.23 3.70 -21.17
C SER A 247 10.41 4.98 -20.36
N TRP A 248 11.39 5.81 -20.72
CA TRP A 248 11.64 7.09 -20.07
C TRP A 248 10.82 8.20 -20.72
N TYR A 249 9.99 8.86 -19.92
CA TYR A 249 9.19 10.01 -20.34
C TYR A 249 9.76 11.26 -19.70
N ARG A 250 9.70 12.39 -20.43
CA ARG A 250 9.81 13.69 -19.78
C ARG A 250 8.65 13.80 -18.79
N PHE A 251 8.87 14.35 -17.60
CA PHE A 251 7.87 14.29 -16.54
C PHE A 251 6.50 14.81 -16.96
N ILE A 252 6.43 15.92 -17.69
CA ILE A 252 5.17 16.50 -18.17
C ILE A 252 4.54 15.77 -19.37
N ASP A 253 5.30 14.90 -20.04
CA ASP A 253 4.86 14.17 -21.23
C ASP A 253 4.23 12.82 -20.87
N GLN A 254 4.24 12.45 -19.59
CA GLN A 254 3.56 11.27 -19.08
C GLN A 254 2.07 11.24 -19.50
N PRO A 255 1.50 10.06 -19.79
CA PRO A 255 0.09 9.93 -20.18
C PRO A 255 -0.89 10.55 -19.16
N SER A 256 -0.51 10.57 -17.89
CA SER A 256 -1.28 11.14 -16.79
C SER A 256 -1.57 12.64 -16.97
N PHE A 257 -0.67 13.42 -17.55
CA PHE A 257 -0.88 14.86 -17.77
C PHE A 257 -1.68 15.16 -19.03
N GLN A 258 -1.62 14.29 -20.04
CA GLN A 258 -2.22 14.55 -21.35
C GLN A 258 -3.75 14.60 -21.34
N GLN A 259 -4.39 14.00 -20.34
CA GLN A 259 -5.83 14.11 -20.14
C GLN A 259 -6.28 15.50 -19.65
N TYR A 260 -5.35 16.38 -19.26
CA TYR A 260 -5.64 17.72 -18.76
C TYR A 260 -5.20 18.79 -19.74
N ARG A 261 -6.05 19.80 -19.94
CA ARG A 261 -5.77 20.96 -20.82
C ARG A 261 -4.91 22.00 -20.09
N TRP A 262 -3.68 21.64 -19.75
CA TRP A 262 -2.72 22.56 -19.15
C TRP A 262 -2.07 23.43 -20.22
N SER A 263 -1.85 24.72 -19.91
CA SER A 263 -1.06 25.60 -20.76
C SER A 263 0.40 25.15 -20.79
N GLU A 264 1.09 25.47 -21.89
CA GLU A 264 2.52 25.18 -22.04
C GLU A 264 3.35 25.84 -20.93
N GLU A 265 2.97 27.05 -20.50
CA GLU A 265 3.61 27.72 -19.37
C GLU A 265 3.46 26.92 -18.06
N LYS A 266 2.27 26.39 -17.78
CA LYS A 266 2.03 25.59 -16.56
C LYS A 266 2.85 24.30 -16.59
N LYS A 267 2.91 23.62 -17.74
CA LYS A 267 3.76 22.44 -17.93
C LYS A 267 5.24 22.78 -17.77
N ALA A 268 5.73 23.84 -18.41
CA ALA A 268 7.12 24.27 -18.31
C ALA A 268 7.52 24.59 -16.86
N LYS A 269 6.65 25.27 -16.10
CA LYS A 269 6.87 25.55 -14.67
C LYS A 269 6.96 24.26 -13.83
N LEU A 270 6.07 23.28 -14.07
CA LEU A 270 6.14 21.99 -13.37
C LEU A 270 7.42 21.24 -13.74
N GLN A 271 7.75 21.16 -15.03
CA GLN A 271 8.94 20.47 -15.50
C GLN A 271 10.20 21.06 -14.88
N ALA A 272 10.37 22.39 -14.91
CA ALA A 272 11.52 23.06 -14.29
C ALA A 272 11.61 22.79 -12.77
N PHE A 273 10.46 22.68 -12.10
CA PHE A 273 10.43 22.34 -10.68
C PHE A 273 10.84 20.88 -10.42
N VAL A 274 10.40 19.94 -11.26
CA VAL A 274 10.81 18.52 -11.18
C VAL A 274 12.30 18.37 -11.47
N GLU A 275 12.84 19.13 -12.42
CA GLU A 275 14.28 19.15 -12.70
C GLU A 275 15.09 19.61 -11.47
N LYS A 276 14.63 20.66 -10.77
CA LYS A 276 15.22 21.09 -9.50
C LYS A 276 15.16 19.99 -8.43
N LEU A 277 14.01 19.31 -8.32
CA LEU A 277 13.84 18.19 -7.39
C LEU A 277 14.82 17.05 -7.69
N HIS A 278 14.85 16.54 -8.92
CA HIS A 278 15.73 15.41 -9.30
C HIS A 278 17.21 15.76 -9.08
N ALA A 279 17.61 17.01 -9.33
CA ALA A 279 18.98 17.46 -9.09
C ALA A 279 19.34 17.57 -7.60
N SER A 280 18.36 17.72 -6.71
CA SER A 280 18.60 18.04 -5.29
C SER A 280 18.20 16.93 -4.33
N TRP A 281 17.27 16.05 -4.71
CA TRP A 281 16.67 15.02 -3.86
C TRP A 281 17.10 13.63 -4.34
N SER A 282 18.26 13.19 -3.86
CA SER A 282 18.82 11.86 -4.16
C SER A 282 18.24 10.76 -3.27
N ILE A 283 18.34 9.51 -3.71
CA ILE A 283 17.72 8.35 -3.03
C ILE A 283 18.46 7.88 -1.77
N ASP A 284 19.65 8.42 -1.53
CA ASP A 284 20.58 8.07 -0.44
C ASP A 284 20.50 9.04 0.75
N ARG A 285 19.52 9.95 0.74
CA ARG A 285 19.28 10.94 1.81
C ARG A 285 18.21 10.51 2.79
N ASP A 286 18.28 11.05 4.00
CA ASP A 286 17.28 10.84 5.04
C ASP A 286 16.20 11.93 5.01
N TYR A 287 15.07 11.60 4.38
CA TYR A 287 13.89 12.47 4.34
C TYR A 287 13.05 12.36 5.61
N MET A 288 12.99 11.17 6.21
CA MET A 288 12.25 10.86 7.43
C MET A 288 13.20 10.30 8.50
N PRO A 289 12.87 10.41 9.80
CA PRO A 289 13.65 9.77 10.86
C PRO A 289 13.76 8.24 10.63
N PRO A 290 14.86 7.61 11.08
CA PRO A 290 14.98 6.16 11.05
C PRO A 290 13.91 5.50 11.94
N PRO A 291 13.54 4.24 11.68
CA PRO A 291 12.61 3.51 12.54
C PRO A 291 13.18 3.36 13.95
N THR A 292 12.34 3.46 14.97
CA THR A 292 12.78 3.32 16.37
C THR A 292 13.08 1.86 16.76
N ARG A 293 12.61 0.90 15.96
CA ARG A 293 12.84 -0.53 16.12
C ARG A 293 13.01 -1.21 14.77
N GLY A 294 13.89 -2.22 14.74
CA GLY A 294 14.10 -3.08 13.59
C GLY A 294 15.00 -2.43 12.55
N ARG A 295 14.91 -2.92 11.32
CA ARG A 295 15.67 -2.43 10.17
C ARG A 295 14.71 -2.23 9.00
N LEU A 296 15.05 -1.33 8.09
CA LEU A 296 14.30 -1.15 6.85
C LEU A 296 14.43 -2.40 5.99
N VAL A 297 13.37 -2.70 5.24
CA VAL A 297 13.43 -3.73 4.19
C VAL A 297 14.00 -3.13 2.91
N ALA A 298 14.66 -3.95 2.11
CA ALA A 298 15.09 -3.57 0.77
C ALA A 298 13.98 -3.89 -0.24
N LEU A 299 13.81 -3.02 -1.24
CA LEU A 299 13.04 -3.34 -2.44
C LEU A 299 13.84 -4.30 -3.32
N ASP A 300 13.16 -5.05 -4.18
CA ASP A 300 13.81 -5.76 -5.28
C ASP A 300 14.68 -4.76 -6.07
N PRO A 301 16.01 -4.95 -6.16
CA PRO A 301 16.90 -4.04 -6.88
C PRO A 301 16.49 -3.83 -8.34
N ALA A 302 15.82 -4.80 -8.96
CA ALA A 302 15.31 -4.69 -10.33
C ALA A 302 14.23 -3.61 -10.49
N LEU A 303 13.57 -3.19 -9.40
CA LEU A 303 12.61 -2.06 -9.40
C LEU A 303 13.30 -0.69 -9.42
N LEU A 304 14.62 -0.64 -9.16
CA LEU A 304 15.40 0.60 -9.10
C LEU A 304 16.23 0.74 -10.37
N VAL A 305 15.72 1.48 -11.34
CA VAL A 305 16.39 1.67 -12.64
C VAL A 305 17.28 2.91 -12.65
N THR A 306 18.44 2.81 -13.31
CA THR A 306 19.35 3.94 -13.49
C THR A 306 18.93 4.78 -14.69
N PRO A 307 18.78 6.11 -14.55
CA PRO A 307 18.52 6.98 -15.68
C PRO A 307 19.61 6.88 -16.76
N PRO A 308 19.24 6.72 -18.05
CA PRO A 308 20.17 6.84 -19.16
C PRO A 308 20.81 8.22 -19.21
N LYS A 309 22.01 8.30 -19.81
CA LYS A 309 22.74 9.56 -19.96
C LYS A 309 21.88 10.66 -20.58
N GLY A 310 21.77 11.79 -19.89
CA GLY A 310 20.97 12.95 -20.31
C GLY A 310 19.50 12.91 -19.87
N LEU A 311 19.08 11.86 -19.16
CA LEU A 311 17.72 11.70 -18.61
C LEU A 311 17.71 11.65 -17.07
N GLU A 312 18.81 11.99 -16.41
CA GLU A 312 18.96 11.97 -14.95
C GLU A 312 18.00 12.95 -14.26
N VAL A 313 17.66 14.05 -14.94
CA VAL A 313 16.92 15.17 -14.38
C VAL A 313 15.70 15.47 -15.26
N GLY A 314 14.51 15.52 -14.65
CA GLY A 314 13.26 15.86 -15.35
C GLY A 314 12.60 14.73 -16.14
N TYR A 315 13.14 13.51 -16.08
CA TYR A 315 12.57 12.32 -16.72
C TYR A 315 12.27 11.24 -15.68
N VAL A 316 11.26 10.42 -15.98
CA VAL A 316 10.84 9.30 -15.13
C VAL A 316 10.61 8.03 -15.95
N PRO A 317 10.91 6.85 -15.40
CA PRO A 317 10.56 5.59 -16.02
C PRO A 317 9.06 5.31 -15.84
N ILE A 318 8.38 4.92 -16.91
CA ILE A 318 6.96 4.53 -16.90
C ILE A 318 6.85 3.11 -17.42
N VAL A 319 6.23 2.24 -16.62
CA VAL A 319 5.91 0.86 -17.02
C VAL A 319 4.87 0.89 -18.14
N THR A 320 5.20 0.26 -19.26
CA THR A 320 4.33 0.11 -20.43
C THR A 320 3.89 -1.33 -20.67
N GLY A 321 4.48 -2.29 -19.94
CA GLY A 321 4.06 -3.68 -19.96
C GLY A 321 4.64 -4.49 -18.80
N GLN A 322 3.94 -5.55 -18.42
CA GLN A 322 4.45 -6.56 -17.48
C GLN A 322 3.86 -7.92 -17.86
N ALA A 323 4.71 -8.92 -18.02
CA ALA A 323 4.30 -10.28 -18.35
C ALA A 323 5.08 -11.28 -17.48
N ALA A 324 4.49 -12.45 -17.26
CA ALA A 324 5.29 -13.59 -16.81
C ALA A 324 6.35 -13.93 -17.88
N GLN A 325 7.52 -14.36 -17.43
CA GLN A 325 8.52 -14.97 -18.33
C GLN A 325 8.03 -16.32 -18.84
#